data_AF-A0A365PAJ8-F1
#
_entry.id   AF-A0A365PAJ8-F1
#
_cell.length_a   1.000
_cell.length_b   1.000
_cell.length_c   1.000
_cell.angle_alpha   90.00
_cell.angle_beta   90.00
_cell.angle_gamma   90.00
#
_symmetry.space_group_name_H-M   'P 1'
#
loop_
_entity.id
_entity.type
_entity.pdbx_description
1 polymer ?
#
loop_
_entity_poly.entity_id
_entity_poly.type
_entity_poly.pdbx_seq_one_letter_code
_entity_poly.pdbx_strand_id
1 'polypeptide(L)'
;MIALTVLYPTPDDVEKFDEYYIGTHIPLAHKVPGLADAKVTRFLPGPDGTAPEFHLMAQLFFADAEEMGASMATEEGRALVADAANLGVTPSMLVGSIE
;
A
#
# COMPACT_ATOMS: atom_id res chain seq x y z
N MET A 1 -9.97 -15.27 0.81
CA MET A 1 -8.96 -14.28 0.36
C MET A 1 -8.81 -13.24 1.45
N ILE A 2 -7.61 -12.73 1.65
CA ILE A 2 -7.36 -11.62 2.57
C ILE A 2 -6.78 -10.42 1.82
N ALA A 3 -6.97 -9.23 2.39
CA ALA A 3 -6.27 -8.02 1.96
C ALA A 3 -5.41 -7.47 3.10
N LEU A 4 -4.15 -7.15 2.76
CA LEU A 4 -3.39 -6.14 3.47
C LEU A 4 -3.76 -4.77 2.90
N THR A 5 -4.42 -3.96 3.71
CA THR A 5 -4.78 -2.58 3.39
C THR A 5 -3.79 -1.62 4.03
N VAL A 6 -3.22 -0.73 3.23
CA VAL A 6 -2.27 0.30 3.66
C VAL A 6 -2.85 1.66 3.34
N LEU A 7 -3.10 2.47 4.36
CA LEU A 7 -3.64 3.83 4.25
C LEU A 7 -2.50 4.83 4.45
N TYR A 8 -2.26 5.65 3.44
CA TYR A 8 -1.22 6.68 3.48
C TYR A 8 -1.86 8.03 3.81
N PRO A 9 -1.48 8.68 4.93
CA PRO A 9 -1.96 10.00 5.26
C PRO A 9 -1.48 11.00 4.20
N THR A 10 -2.13 12.16 4.13
CA THR A 10 -1.72 13.21 3.19
C THR A 10 -0.31 13.72 3.51
N PRO A 11 0.67 13.56 2.59
CA PRO A 11 2.04 14.03 2.80
C PRO A 11 2.13 15.55 2.65
N ASP A 12 3.19 16.14 3.23
CA ASP A 12 3.48 17.57 3.06
C ASP A 12 3.80 17.93 1.59
N ASP A 13 4.39 17.00 0.84
CA ASP A 13 4.72 17.12 -0.58
C ASP A 13 4.11 15.95 -1.36
N VAL A 14 2.91 16.18 -1.90
CA VAL A 14 2.11 15.18 -2.63
C VAL A 14 2.77 14.77 -3.94
N GLU A 15 3.34 15.71 -4.68
CA GLU A 15 3.96 15.42 -5.97
C GLU A 15 5.16 14.50 -5.80
N LYS A 16 6.06 14.81 -4.86
CA LYS A 16 7.21 13.98 -4.55
C LYS A 16 6.80 12.59 -4.05
N PHE A 17 5.77 12.51 -3.20
CA PHE A 17 5.23 11.24 -2.75
C PHE A 17 4.72 10.42 -3.94
N ASP A 18 3.88 11.00 -4.81
CA ASP A 18 3.27 10.29 -5.93
C ASP A 18 4.31 9.80 -6.94
N GLU A 19 5.31 10.63 -7.26
CA GLU A 19 6.42 10.25 -8.13
C GLU A 19 7.19 9.05 -7.58
N TYR A 20 7.55 9.08 -6.30
CA TYR A 20 8.27 7.98 -5.66
C TYR A 20 7.41 6.72 -5.55
N TYR A 21 6.15 6.89 -5.16
CA TYR A 21 5.20 5.81 -4.96
C TYR A 21 4.97 5.03 -6.26
N ILE A 22 4.73 5.74 -7.37
CA ILE A 22 4.52 5.12 -8.69
C ILE A 22 5.84 4.60 -9.26
N GLY A 23 6.91 5.38 -9.19
CA GLY A 23 8.17 5.09 -9.87
C GLY A 23 9.02 4.00 -9.20
N THR A 24 8.86 3.84 -7.88
CA THR A 24 9.72 2.94 -7.07
C THR A 24 8.90 1.95 -6.27
N HIS A 25 7.94 2.42 -5.47
CA HIS A 25 7.27 1.59 -4.47
C HIS A 25 6.33 0.54 -5.10
N ILE A 26 5.45 0.93 -6.03
CA ILE A 26 4.55 0.00 -6.74
C ILE A 26 5.33 -1.10 -7.49
N PRO A 27 6.40 -0.77 -8.26
CA PRO A 27 7.23 -1.80 -8.90
C PRO A 27 7.83 -2.82 -7.92
N LEU A 28 8.16 -2.44 -6.68
CA LEU A 28 8.60 -3.39 -5.66
C LEU A 28 7.44 -4.29 -5.21
N ALA A 29 6.25 -3.74 -5.03
CA ALA A 29 5.07 -4.54 -4.67
C ALA A 29 4.76 -5.62 -5.71
N HIS A 30 4.84 -5.29 -7.00
CA HIS A 30 4.63 -6.26 -8.08
C HIS A 30 5.70 -7.38 -8.16
N LYS A 31 6.85 -7.22 -7.51
CA LYS A 31 7.87 -8.27 -7.45
C LYS A 31 7.63 -9.27 -6.33
N VAL A 32 6.74 -8.98 -5.39
CA VAL A 32 6.47 -9.86 -4.25
C VAL A 32 5.84 -11.18 -4.75
N PRO A 33 6.50 -12.33 -4.53
CA PRO A 33 5.91 -13.63 -4.83
C PRO A 33 4.66 -13.86 -3.99
N GLY A 34 3.62 -14.49 -4.57
CA GLY A 34 2.38 -14.82 -3.86
C GLY A 34 1.35 -13.68 -3.78
N LEU A 35 1.70 -12.47 -4.24
CA LEU A 35 0.74 -11.38 -4.41
C LEU A 35 -0.22 -11.69 -5.57
N ALA A 36 -1.50 -11.87 -5.27
CA ALA A 36 -2.51 -12.22 -6.26
C ALA A 36 -2.95 -11.00 -7.08
N ASP A 37 -3.09 -9.85 -6.42
CA ASP A 37 -3.48 -8.58 -7.04
C ASP A 37 -3.01 -7.42 -6.15
N ALA A 38 -2.91 -6.23 -6.73
CA ALA A 38 -2.75 -4.98 -6.01
C ALA A 38 -3.69 -3.91 -6.59
N LYS A 39 -4.35 -3.18 -5.71
CA LYS A 39 -5.22 -2.05 -6.08
C LYS A 39 -4.78 -0.81 -5.33
N VAL A 40 -4.72 0.31 -6.04
CA VAL A 40 -4.41 1.61 -5.47
C VAL A 40 -5.59 2.54 -5.72
N THR A 41 -6.08 3.15 -4.65
CA THR A 41 -7.17 4.13 -4.67
C THR A 41 -6.63 5.45 -4.16
N ARG A 42 -6.63 6.48 -5.01
CA ARG A 42 -6.43 7.86 -4.57
C ARG A 42 -7.76 8.42 -4.09
N PHE A 43 -7.76 9.05 -2.93
CA PHE A 43 -8.98 9.63 -2.39
C PHE A 43 -9.23 11.02 -2.96
N LEU A 44 -10.50 11.33 -3.14
CA LEU A 44 -10.97 12.63 -3.57
C LEU A 44 -11.57 13.37 -2.37
N PRO A 45 -11.69 14.71 -2.43
CA PRO A 45 -12.47 15.44 -1.45
C PRO A 45 -13.88 14.87 -1.27
N GLY A 46 -14.40 14.96 -0.04
CA GLY A 46 -15.75 14.52 0.29
C GLY A 46 -16.83 15.32 -0.45
N PRO A 47 -18.10 14.88 -0.40
CA PRO A 47 -19.22 15.59 -1.02
C PRO A 47 -19.39 17.05 -0.57
N ASP A 48 -18.91 17.38 0.63
CA ASP A 48 -18.89 18.72 1.23
C ASP A 48 -17.61 19.53 0.89
N GLY A 49 -16.72 18.96 0.07
CA GLY A 49 -15.45 19.55 -0.32
C GLY A 49 -14.34 19.39 0.72
N THR A 50 -14.57 18.66 1.82
CA THR A 50 -13.52 18.41 2.82
C THR A 50 -12.37 17.61 2.23
N ALA A 51 -11.14 18.01 2.57
CA ALA A 51 -9.95 17.27 2.18
C ALA A 51 -9.96 15.89 2.85
N PRO A 52 -9.51 14.83 2.15
CA PRO A 52 -9.48 13.50 2.72
C PRO A 52 -8.39 13.38 3.79
N GLU A 53 -8.63 12.58 4.82
CA GLU A 53 -7.63 12.25 5.85
C GLU A 53 -6.42 11.50 5.26
N PHE A 54 -6.69 10.64 4.28
CA PHE A 54 -5.70 9.85 3.57
C PHE A 54 -5.57 10.33 2.13
N HIS A 55 -4.34 10.40 1.62
CA HIS A 55 -4.10 10.69 0.21
C HIS A 55 -4.42 9.48 -0.66
N LEU A 56 -3.97 8.28 -0.24
CA LEU A 56 -4.28 7.05 -0.95
C LEU A 56 -4.35 5.82 -0.05
N MET A 57 -5.00 4.78 -0.60
CA MET A 57 -5.04 3.42 -0.08
C MET A 57 -4.39 2.47 -1.08
N ALA A 58 -3.60 1.53 -0.58
CA ALA A 58 -3.19 0.34 -1.30
C ALA A 58 -3.85 -0.90 -0.69
N GLN A 59 -4.33 -1.81 -1.52
CA GLN A 59 -4.80 -3.13 -1.09
C GLN A 59 -4.01 -4.19 -1.82
N LEU A 60 -3.35 -5.06 -1.06
CA LEU A 60 -2.57 -6.18 -1.54
C LEU A 60 -3.31 -7.47 -1.19
N PHE A 61 -3.62 -8.26 -2.22
CA PHE A 61 -4.50 -9.42 -2.09
C PHE A 61 -3.69 -10.71 -2.05
N PHE A 62 -4.00 -11.58 -1.08
CA PHE A 62 -3.37 -12.88 -0.90
C PHE A 62 -4.42 -13.97 -0.71
N ALA A 63 -4.10 -15.22 -1.05
CA ALA A 63 -5.02 -16.34 -0.91
C ALA A 63 -5.54 -16.47 0.53
N ASP A 64 -4.62 -16.42 1.50
CA ASP A 64 -4.89 -16.46 2.94
C ASP A 64 -3.73 -15.80 3.74
N ALA A 65 -3.82 -15.86 5.07
CA ALA A 65 -2.86 -15.25 5.99
C ALA A 65 -1.49 -15.94 6.00
N GLU A 66 -1.43 -17.24 5.72
CA GLU A 66 -0.17 -17.99 5.66
C GLU A 66 0.60 -17.57 4.40
N GLU A 67 -0.08 -17.53 3.26
CA GLU A 67 0.50 -17.07 1.99
C GLU A 67 0.97 -15.61 2.07
N MET A 68 0.20 -14.72 2.71
CA MET A 68 0.65 -13.34 2.96
C MET A 68 1.93 -13.31 3.80
N GLY A 69 1.98 -14.08 4.89
CA GLY A 69 3.16 -14.16 5.76
C GLY A 69 4.39 -14.66 4.99
N ALA A 70 4.24 -15.73 4.22
CA ALA A 70 5.30 -16.29 3.37
C ALA A 70 5.77 -15.28 2.31
N SER A 71 4.83 -14.61 1.64
CA SER A 71 5.10 -13.57 0.63
C SER A 71 5.91 -12.42 1.20
N MET A 72 5.53 -11.89 2.37
CA MET A 72 6.24 -10.79 3.04
C MET A 72 7.61 -11.21 3.61
N ALA A 73 7.81 -12.50 3.88
CA ALA A 73 9.08 -13.04 4.35
C ALA A 73 10.09 -13.32 3.23
N THR A 74 9.74 -13.10 1.96
CA THR A 74 10.69 -13.17 0.83
C THR A 74 11.69 -12.01 0.83
N GLU A 75 12.72 -12.06 -0.02
CA GLU A 75 13.63 -10.93 -0.19
C GLU A 75 12.91 -9.71 -0.75
N GLU A 76 12.05 -9.92 -1.74
CA GLU A 76 11.23 -8.90 -2.37
C GLU A 76 10.21 -8.30 -1.40
N GLY A 77 9.56 -9.14 -0.59
CA GLY A 77 8.64 -8.69 0.47
C GLY A 77 9.33 -7.82 1.52
N ARG A 78 10.51 -8.24 2.00
CA ARG A 78 11.31 -7.42 2.93
C ARG A 78 11.79 -6.11 2.28
N ALA A 79 12.16 -6.14 1.01
CA ALA A 79 12.56 -4.94 0.27
C ALA A 79 11.40 -3.94 0.16
N LEU A 80 10.19 -4.40 -0.15
CA LEU A 80 8.98 -3.57 -0.16
C LEU A 80 8.72 -2.92 1.20
N VAL A 81 8.78 -3.70 2.29
CA VAL A 81 8.54 -3.19 3.65
C VAL A 81 9.61 -2.17 4.05
N ALA A 82 10.88 -2.43 3.73
CA ALA A 82 11.96 -1.49 4.01
C ALA A 82 11.82 -0.19 3.20
N ASP A 83 11.39 -0.29 1.94
CA ASP A 83 11.19 0.86 1.06
C ASP A 83 10.10 1.82 1.54
N ALA A 84 9.09 1.33 2.27
CA ALA A 84 8.01 2.17 2.79
C ALA A 84 8.51 3.35 3.66
N ALA A 85 9.68 3.22 4.31
CA ALA A 85 10.29 4.31 5.07
C ALA A 85 10.70 5.52 4.19
N ASN A 86 10.94 5.31 2.89
CA ASN A 86 11.34 6.36 1.96
C ASN A 86 10.16 7.23 1.50
N LEU A 87 8.91 6.82 1.75
CA LEU A 87 7.71 7.55 1.38
C LEU A 87 7.47 8.80 2.23
N GLY A 88 8.20 8.98 3.32
CA GLY A 88 8.15 10.20 4.13
C GLY A 88 6.86 10.39 4.94
N VAL A 89 6.01 9.37 4.99
CA VAL A 89 4.80 9.31 5.84
C VAL A 89 4.74 7.98 6.56
N THR A 90 4.08 7.96 7.72
CA THR A 90 3.79 6.73 8.45
C THR A 90 2.41 6.21 8.03
N PRO A 91 2.31 5.10 7.28
CA PRO A 91 1.02 4.56 6.90
C PRO A 91 0.34 3.82 8.06
N SER A 92 -0.99 3.66 7.96
CA SER A 92 -1.75 2.71 8.79
C SER A 92 -1.92 1.39 8.04
N MET A 93 -1.66 0.26 8.70
CA MET A 93 -1.77 -1.08 8.09
C MET A 93 -2.88 -1.88 8.77
N LEU A 94 -3.74 -2.50 7.96
CA LEU A 94 -4.88 -3.29 8.40
C LEU A 94 -4.91 -4.60 7.60
N VAL A 95 -5.20 -5.71 8.27
CA VAL A 95 -5.39 -7.01 7.60
C VAL A 95 -6.81 -7.48 7.84
N GLY A 96 -7.50 -7.88 6.78
CA GLY A 96 -8.88 -8.34 6.85
C GLY A 96 -9.22 -9.39 5.80
N SER A 97 -10.26 -10.18 6.06
CA SER A 97 -10.88 -11.05 5.06
C SER A 97 -11.73 -10.24 4.08
N ILE A 98 -11.85 -10.73 2.86
CA ILE A 98 -12.73 -10.15 1.83
C ILE A 98 -13.88 -11.12 1.59
N GLU A 99 -15.10 -10.59 1.54
CA GLU A 99 -16.32 -11.31 1.19
C GLU A 99 -16.67 -11.17 -0.30
#